data_AF-A0A2S9GHV3-F1
#
_entry.id   AF-A0A2S9GHV3-F1
#
_cell.length_a   1.000
_cell.length_b   1.000
_cell.length_c   1.000
_cell.angle_alpha   90.00
_cell.angle_beta   90.00
_cell.angle_gamma   90.00
#
_symmetry.space_group_name_H-M   'P 1'
#
loop_
_entity.id
_entity.type
_entity.pdbx_description
1 polymer ?
#
loop_
_entity_poly.entity_id
_entity_poly.type
_entity_poly.pdbx_seq_one_letter_code
_entity_poly.pdbx_strand_id
1 'polypeptide(L)'
;AGLTFGDIDLFEVNEAFAPVVLSWAKELAGRSDSDILARTNVNGGAIAIGHPLGASGARIMTTLVNALEQRDGRYALQTMCEGGG
;
A
#
# COMPACT_ATOMS: atom_id res chain seq x y z
N ALA A 1 -14.20 6.81 -7.32
CA ALA A 1 -13.73 6.01 -8.46
C ALA A 1 -14.72 4.91 -8.89
N GLY A 2 -15.64 4.46 -8.03
CA GLY A 2 -16.55 3.35 -8.38
C GLY A 2 -15.84 1.99 -8.45
N LEU A 3 -14.65 1.90 -7.87
CA LEU A 3 -13.82 0.70 -7.79
C LEU A 3 -14.02 0.02 -6.44
N THR A 4 -13.85 -1.29 -6.44
CA THR A 4 -13.75 -2.14 -5.26
C THR A 4 -12.28 -2.47 -4.98
N PHE A 5 -11.97 -3.02 -3.80
CA PHE A 5 -10.62 -3.52 -3.53
C PHE A 5 -10.23 -4.68 -4.46
N GLY A 6 -11.22 -5.42 -4.98
CA GLY A 6 -10.99 -6.47 -5.98
C GLY A 6 -10.43 -5.95 -7.31
N ASP A 7 -10.65 -4.67 -7.62
CA ASP A 7 -10.12 -4.01 -8.83
C ASP A 7 -8.69 -3.48 -8.65
N ILE A 8 -8.11 -3.60 -7.44
CA ILE A 8 -6.80 -3.03 -7.09
C ILE A 8 -5.70 -4.09 -7.27
N ASP A 9 -4.80 -3.84 -8.22
CA ASP A 9 -3.67 -4.71 -8.53
C ASP A 9 -2.54 -4.57 -7.50
N LEU A 10 -2.30 -3.34 -7.03
CA LEU A 10 -1.27 -3.03 -6.04
C LEU A 10 -1.79 -2.10 -4.94
N PHE A 11 -1.34 -2.36 -3.73
CA PHE A 11 -1.64 -1.54 -2.56
C PHE A 11 -0.35 -1.05 -1.92
N GLU A 12 -0.24 0.25 -1.66
CA GLU A 12 0.79 0.78 -0.77
C GLU A 12 0.16 1.51 0.41
N VAL A 13 0.63 1.13 1.60
CA VAL A 13 0.37 1.83 2.85
C VAL A 13 1.70 2.24 3.46
N ASN A 14 1.77 3.46 4.00
CA ASN A 14 3.04 4.03 4.49
C ASN A 14 3.83 3.10 5.43
N GLU A 15 3.16 2.27 6.24
CA GLU A 15 3.81 1.35 7.18
C GLU A 15 4.49 2.12 8.33
N ALA A 16 3.72 2.94 9.05
CA ALA A 16 4.20 3.61 10.27
C ALA A 16 4.59 2.59 11.35
N PHE A 17 3.84 1.49 11.46
CA PHE A 17 4.13 0.34 12.31
C PHE A 17 3.62 -0.95 11.62
N ALA A 18 4.22 -2.10 11.93
CA ALA A 18 3.80 -3.39 11.35
C ALA A 18 2.31 -3.72 11.58
N PRO A 19 1.71 -3.43 12.75
CA PRO A 19 0.28 -3.63 12.96
C PRO A 19 -0.62 -2.82 12.03
N VAL A 20 -0.17 -1.68 11.50
CA VAL A 20 -0.95 -0.89 10.54
C VAL A 20 -1.18 -1.70 9.26
N VAL A 21 -0.13 -2.33 8.72
CA VAL A 21 -0.22 -3.19 7.53
C VAL A 21 -1.10 -4.40 7.81
N LEU A 22 -0.89 -5.06 8.95
CA LEU A 22 -1.67 -6.25 9.32
C LEU A 22 -3.14 -5.92 9.58
N SER A 23 -3.45 -4.72 10.07
CA SER A 23 -4.83 -4.26 10.25
C SER A 23 -5.51 -4.09 8.89
N TRP A 24 -4.85 -3.44 7.93
CA TRP A 24 -5.39 -3.32 6.57
C TRP A 24 -5.57 -4.67 5.90
N ALA A 25 -4.62 -5.60 6.09
CA ALA A 25 -4.73 -6.95 5.57
C ALA A 25 -5.99 -7.66 6.08
N LYS A 26 -6.31 -7.52 7.37
CA LYS A 26 -7.53 -8.11 7.98
C LYS A 26 -8.82 -7.43 7.53
N GLU A 27 -8.84 -6.10 7.47
CA GLU A 27 -10.04 -5.32 7.11
C GLU A 27 -10.39 -5.44 5.62
N LEU A 28 -9.38 -5.57 4.76
CA LEU A 28 -9.56 -5.64 3.31
C LEU A 28 -9.54 -7.08 2.79
N ALA A 29 -9.35 -8.08 3.66
CA ALA A 29 -9.35 -9.49 3.30
C ALA A 29 -10.71 -9.90 2.71
N GLY A 30 -10.81 -9.86 1.38
CA GLY A 30 -11.92 -10.47 0.65
C GLY A 30 -11.74 -11.97 0.42
N ARG A 31 -10.50 -12.44 0.23
CA ARG A 31 -10.16 -13.85 -0.07
C ARG A 31 -9.25 -14.49 0.99
N SER A 32 -8.17 -13.82 1.39
CA SER A 32 -7.30 -14.18 2.52
C SER A 32 -6.32 -13.04 2.84
N ASP A 33 -5.84 -12.94 4.08
CA ASP A 33 -4.79 -11.98 4.47
C ASP A 33 -3.53 -12.12 3.58
N SER A 34 -3.19 -13.36 3.20
CA SER A 34 -2.03 -13.65 2.34
C SER A 34 -2.15 -13.03 0.95
N ASP A 35 -3.36 -12.97 0.38
CA ASP A 35 -3.62 -12.38 -0.93
C ASP A 35 -3.46 -10.85 -0.89
N ILE A 36 -3.88 -10.21 0.22
CA ILE A 36 -3.65 -8.77 0.41
C ILE A 36 -2.15 -8.49 0.57
N LEU A 37 -1.47 -9.25 1.43
CA LEU A 37 -0.04 -9.06 1.70
C LEU A 37 0.83 -9.27 0.44
N ALA A 38 0.46 -10.20 -0.46
CA ALA A 38 1.21 -10.47 -1.69
C ALA A 38 1.29 -9.27 -2.66
N ARG A 39 0.35 -8.33 -2.57
CA ARG A 39 0.28 -7.11 -3.39
C ARG A 39 0.46 -5.82 -2.59
N THR A 40 0.79 -5.93 -1.30
CA THR A 40 1.01 -4.77 -0.41
C THR A 40 2.49 -4.45 -0.32
N ASN A 41 2.88 -3.18 -0.49
CA ASN A 41 4.26 -2.71 -0.29
C ASN A 41 5.30 -3.58 -1.00
N VAL A 42 5.05 -3.93 -2.26
CA VAL A 42 5.82 -4.95 -3.01
C VAL A 42 7.31 -4.61 -3.19
N ASN A 43 7.68 -3.34 -3.01
CA ASN A 43 9.05 -2.84 -3.05
C ASN A 43 9.57 -2.37 -1.67
N GLY A 44 8.88 -2.75 -0.59
CA GLY A 44 9.13 -2.30 0.79
C GLY A 44 8.37 -1.03 1.16
N GLY A 45 8.00 -0.90 2.45
CA GLY A 45 7.38 0.31 3.00
C GLY A 45 8.31 1.06 3.97
N ALA A 46 7.76 1.96 4.78
CA ALA A 46 8.57 2.88 5.58
C ALA A 46 9.36 2.21 6.72
N ILE A 47 8.97 1.01 7.18
CA ILE A 47 9.80 0.25 8.13
C ILE A 47 11.15 -0.13 7.49
N ALA A 48 11.14 -0.51 6.21
CA ALA A 48 12.35 -0.91 5.50
C ALA A 48 13.13 0.30 4.94
N ILE A 49 12.43 1.30 4.40
CA ILE A 49 13.03 2.38 3.59
C ILE A 49 13.18 3.69 4.38
N GLY A 50 12.40 3.86 5.46
CA GLY A 50 12.34 5.07 6.26
C GLY A 50 11.12 5.95 5.95
N HIS A 51 10.80 6.83 6.91
CA HIS A 51 9.63 7.72 6.88
C HIS A 51 10.01 9.20 6.99
N PRO A 52 10.53 9.83 5.94
CA PRO A 52 10.67 11.29 5.90
C PRO A 52 9.27 11.91 5.74
N LEU A 53 8.64 12.27 6.87
CA LEU A 53 7.20 12.59 7.01
C LEU A 53 6.57 13.28 5.76
N GLY A 54 7.05 14.47 5.39
CA GLY A 54 6.50 15.24 4.27
C GLY A 54 6.85 14.70 2.87
N ALA A 55 7.86 13.85 2.74
CA ALA A 55 8.29 13.26 1.47
C ALA A 55 7.73 11.84 1.24
N SER A 56 7.18 11.18 2.26
CA SER A 56 6.69 9.81 2.15
C SER A 56 5.55 9.66 1.15
N GLY A 57 4.64 10.63 1.04
CA GLY A 57 3.56 10.56 0.05
C GLY A 57 4.07 10.53 -1.40
N ALA A 58 5.09 11.34 -1.71
CA ALA A 58 5.71 11.34 -3.04
C ALA A 58 6.52 10.07 -3.30
N ARG A 59 7.24 9.57 -2.27
CA ARG A 59 7.95 8.28 -2.35
C ARG A 59 6.99 7.16 -2.70
N ILE A 60 5.90 7.01 -1.94
CA ILE A 60 4.89 5.95 -2.14
C ILE A 60 4.31 6.04 -3.55
N MET A 61 3.94 7.24 -3.99
CA MET A 61 3.34 7.41 -5.31
C MET A 61 4.32 7.00 -6.41
N THR A 62 5.59 7.41 -6.26
CA THR A 62 6.64 7.09 -7.23
C THR A 62 6.87 5.58 -7.29
N THR A 63 6.98 4.90 -6.15
CA THR A 63 7.19 3.44 -6.11
C THR A 63 5.98 2.69 -6.68
N LEU A 64 4.77 3.14 -6.36
CA LEU A 64 3.52 2.49 -6.77
C LEU A 64 3.27 2.59 -8.29
N VAL A 65 3.50 3.76 -8.89
CA VAL A 65 3.34 3.95 -10.34
C VAL A 65 4.37 3.11 -11.11
N ASN A 66 5.63 3.11 -10.69
CA ASN A 66 6.67 2.28 -11.32
C ASN A 66 6.35 0.78 -11.17
N ALA A 67 5.85 0.35 -10.01
CA ALA A 67 5.47 -1.04 -9.79
C ALA A 67 4.27 -1.47 -10.63
N LEU A 68 3.28 -0.59 -10.85
CA LEU A 68 2.17 -0.83 -11.77
C LEU A 68 2.67 -1.04 -13.20
N GLU A 69 3.51 -0.14 -13.70
CA GLU A 69 4.07 -0.22 -15.06
C GLU A 69 4.88 -1.51 -15.25
N GLN A 70 5.73 -1.88 -14.28
CA GLN A 70 6.55 -3.09 -14.33
C GLN A 70 5.72 -4.39 -14.31
N ARG A 71 4.49 -4.33 -13.79
CA ARG A 71 3.61 -5.49 -13.63
C ARG A 71 2.44 -5.50 -14.62
N ASP A 72 2.41 -4.55 -15.54
CA ASP A 72 1.28 -4.32 -16.46
C ASP A 72 -0.07 -4.20 -15.72
N GLY A 73 -0.05 -3.55 -14.55
CA GLY A 73 -1.23 -3.32 -13.71
C GLY A 73 -2.02 -2.10 -14.16
N ARG A 74 -3.28 -2.02 -13.74
CA ARG A 74 -4.22 -0.96 -14.13
C ARG A 74 -4.54 0.00 -12.99
N TYR A 75 -4.85 -0.52 -11.82
CA TYR A 75 -5.27 0.30 -10.67
C TYR A 75 -4.46 -0.02 -9.44
N ALA A 76 -4.05 1.03 -8.73
CA ALA A 76 -3.41 0.89 -7.43
C ALA A 76 -4.03 1.83 -6.41
N LEU A 77 -3.89 1.45 -5.14
CA LEU A 77 -4.35 2.24 -4.01
C LEU A 77 -3.15 2.64 -3.15
N GLN A 78 -2.99 3.95 -2.95
CA GLN A 78 -2.07 4.51 -1.96
C GLN A 78 -2.88 5.03 -0.77
N THR A 79 -2.45 4.71 0.45
CA THR A 79 -2.99 5.28 1.69
C THR A 79 -1.91 5.50 2.74
N MET A 80 -2.20 6.36 3.72
CA MET A 80 -1.32 6.59 4.87
C MET A 80 -2.15 6.97 6.10
N CYS A 81 -1.69 6.53 7.27
CA CYS A 81 -2.19 7.03 8.54
C CYS A 81 -1.41 8.29 8.92
N GLU A 82 -2.06 9.22 9.63
CA GLU A 82 -1.41 10.44 10.10
C GLU A 82 -1.53 10.57 11.62
N GLY A 83 -0.50 11.14 12.24
CA GLY A 83 -0.53 11.44 13.67
C GLY A 83 -1.57 12.52 13.96
N GLY A 84 -2.44 12.28 14.93
CA GLY A 84 -3.51 13.23 15.31
C GLY A 84 -4.92 12.74 15.03
N GLY A 85 -5.07 11.63 14.29
CA GLY A 85 -6.37 11.04 13.94
C GLY A 85 -6.88 11.55 12.61
#